data_AF-A0A2G4IIE2-F1
#
_entry.id   AF-A0A2G4IIE2-F1
#
_cell.length_a   1.000
_cell.length_b   1.000
_cell.length_c   1.000
_cell.angle_alpha   90.00
_cell.angle_beta   90.00
_cell.angle_gamma   90.00
#
_symmetry.space_group_name_H-M   'P 1'
#
loop_
_entity.id
_entity.type
_entity.pdbx_description
1 polymer ?
#
loop_
_entity_poly.entity_id
_entity_poly.type
_entity_poly.pdbx_seq_one_letter_code
_entity_poly.pdbx_strand_id
1 'polypeptide(L)'
;MAVSTIGGNIRAAGVFTITIDVASVAANISAEQTFTAPGVLLGDMVLVNTPSVGTATLNAGLGVTGARVTAADTIGLRFTNSTAGALDPSAATAYTVFVVRPESGVLTGFTP
;
A
#
# COMPACT_ATOMS: atom_id res chain seq x y z
N MET A 1 -2.48 -23.00 -25.16
CA MET A 1 -1.41 -22.12 -24.67
C MET A 1 -0.96 -22.68 -23.33
N ALA A 2 0.28 -23.14 -23.21
CA ALA A 2 0.77 -23.75 -21.99
C ALA A 2 1.10 -22.65 -20.97
N VAL A 3 0.36 -22.61 -19.86
CA VAL A 3 0.75 -21.83 -18.68
C VAL A 3 1.79 -22.67 -17.96
N SER A 4 3.03 -22.17 -17.94
CA SER A 4 4.11 -22.72 -17.13
C SER A 4 4.43 -21.71 -16.03
N THR A 5 3.66 -21.77 -14.94
CA THR A 5 4.13 -21.29 -13.65
C THR A 5 4.18 -22.49 -12.72
N ILE A 6 5.35 -23.11 -12.71
CA ILE A 6 5.77 -24.15 -11.76
C ILE A 6 6.04 -23.41 -10.43
N GLY A 7 5.56 -23.95 -9.31
CA GLY A 7 5.45 -23.24 -8.01
C GLY A 7 6.59 -22.28 -7.62
N GLY A 8 6.22 -21.13 -7.03
CA GLY A 8 7.16 -20.07 -6.61
C GLY A 8 7.09 -18.82 -7.49
N ASN A 9 5.88 -18.34 -7.80
CA ASN A 9 5.63 -17.18 -8.67
C ASN A 9 5.97 -15.80 -8.05
N ILE A 10 7.00 -15.78 -7.22
CA ILE A 10 7.49 -14.59 -6.53
C ILE A 10 8.98 -14.51 -6.83
N ARG A 11 9.37 -13.49 -7.60
CA ARG A 11 10.78 -13.19 -7.86
C ARG A 11 11.50 -12.73 -6.61
N ALA A 12 10.83 -11.89 -5.83
CA ALA A 12 11.35 -11.30 -4.61
C ALA A 12 10.19 -10.84 -3.72
N ALA A 13 10.39 -10.95 -2.42
CA ALA A 13 9.52 -10.33 -1.42
C ALA A 13 10.38 -9.51 -0.46
N GLY A 14 9.85 -8.39 0.01
CA GLY A 14 10.56 -7.49 0.91
C GLY A 14 9.61 -6.73 1.83
N VAL A 15 10.10 -6.41 3.02
CA VAL A 15 9.42 -5.54 3.98
C VAL A 15 10.31 -4.34 4.23
N PHE A 16 9.76 -3.15 4.09
CA PHE A 16 10.46 -1.90 4.41
C PHE A 16 9.48 -0.88 4.98
N THR A 17 10.02 0.18 5.56
CA THR A 17 9.23 1.27 6.13
C THR A 17 9.33 2.52 5.27
N ILE A 18 8.21 3.23 5.11
CA ILE A 18 8.17 4.55 4.50
C ILE A 18 7.51 5.54 5.44
N THR A 19 7.97 6.79 5.41
CA THR A 19 7.37 7.87 6.16
C THR A 19 6.31 8.55 5.30
N ILE A 20 5.08 8.57 5.79
CA ILE A 20 3.92 9.12 5.08
C ILE A 20 3.30 10.23 5.91
N ASP A 21 3.10 11.38 5.28
CA ASP A 21 2.26 12.46 5.78
C ASP A 21 0.91 12.41 5.06
N VAL A 22 -0.16 12.06 5.78
CA VAL A 22 -1.48 11.82 5.18
C VAL A 22 -2.19 13.16 5.08
N ALA A 23 -2.49 13.61 3.87
CA ALA A 23 -3.29 14.81 3.70
C ALA A 23 -4.70 14.62 4.27
N SER A 24 -5.32 15.70 4.72
CA SER A 24 -6.67 15.67 5.29
C SER A 24 -7.66 14.92 4.39
N VAL A 25 -8.37 13.95 4.98
CA VAL A 25 -9.42 13.17 4.32
C VAL A 25 -10.76 13.69 4.81
N ALA A 26 -11.59 14.18 3.88
CA ALA A 26 -12.91 14.70 4.20
C ALA A 26 -13.82 13.64 4.85
N ALA A 27 -14.88 14.09 5.52
CA ALA A 27 -15.81 13.22 6.23
C ALA A 27 -16.51 12.24 5.27
N ASN A 28 -16.66 10.99 5.70
CA ASN A 28 -17.45 9.95 5.03
C ASN A 28 -17.07 9.68 3.56
N ILE A 29 -15.79 9.81 3.22
CA ILE A 29 -15.26 9.51 1.88
C ILE A 29 -14.07 8.57 1.94
N SER A 30 -13.71 8.04 0.76
CA SER A 30 -12.42 7.41 0.54
C SER A 30 -11.63 8.21 -0.50
N ALA A 31 -10.45 8.68 -0.13
CA ALA A 31 -9.57 9.45 -1.00
C ALA A 31 -8.27 8.67 -1.26
N GLU A 32 -7.82 8.68 -2.51
CA GLU A 32 -6.53 8.11 -2.86
C GLU A 32 -5.46 9.20 -2.84
N GLN A 33 -4.34 8.90 -2.20
CA GLN A 33 -3.16 9.75 -2.10
C GLN A 33 -1.94 8.95 -2.54
N THR A 34 -0.95 9.63 -3.10
CA THR A 34 0.25 8.99 -3.65
C THR A 34 1.48 9.36 -2.85
N PHE A 35 2.35 8.38 -2.60
CA PHE A 35 3.55 8.52 -1.79
C PHE A 35 4.75 7.87 -2.46
N THR A 36 5.92 8.41 -2.16
CA THR A 36 7.19 7.83 -2.59
C THR A 36 7.50 6.56 -1.82
N ALA A 37 7.76 5.48 -2.54
CA ALA A 37 8.17 4.19 -2.00
C ALA A 37 9.35 3.66 -2.85
N PRO A 38 10.59 4.04 -2.52
CA PRO A 38 11.75 3.68 -3.33
C PRO A 38 11.90 2.17 -3.50
N GLY A 39 12.18 1.72 -4.72
CA GLY A 39 12.44 0.33 -5.07
C GLY A 39 11.22 -0.48 -5.54
N VAL A 40 10.00 0.07 -5.45
CA VAL A 40 8.81 -0.55 -6.05
C VAL A 40 8.77 -0.33 -7.56
N LEU A 41 8.33 -1.34 -8.30
CA LEU A 41 8.18 -1.29 -9.75
C LEU A 41 6.73 -1.55 -10.13
N LEU A 42 6.31 -1.00 -11.27
CA LEU A 42 4.98 -1.26 -11.81
C LEU A 42 4.78 -2.77 -12.01
N GLY A 43 3.68 -3.30 -11.50
CA GLY A 43 3.39 -4.74 -11.48
C GLY A 43 3.72 -5.44 -10.15
N ASP A 44 4.41 -4.77 -9.23
CA ASP A 44 4.55 -5.27 -7.86
C ASP A 44 3.20 -5.24 -7.12
N MET A 45 2.95 -6.26 -6.30
CA MET A 45 1.86 -6.27 -5.34
C MET A 45 2.35 -5.66 -4.03
N VAL A 46 1.58 -4.73 -3.47
CA VAL A 46 1.89 -4.05 -2.20
C VAL A 46 0.79 -4.32 -1.18
N LEU A 47 1.20 -4.56 0.06
CA LEU A 47 0.35 -4.49 1.23
C LEU A 47 0.95 -3.46 2.17
N VAL A 48 0.12 -2.53 2.64
CA VAL A 48 0.56 -1.47 3.54
C VAL A 48 -0.19 -1.59 4.85
N ASN A 49 0.56 -1.87 5.90
CA ASN A 49 0.01 -1.88 7.25
C ASN A 49 0.14 -0.50 7.87
N THR A 50 -0.89 -0.15 8.62
CA THR A 50 -0.92 1.02 9.49
C THR A 50 0.21 0.92 10.52
N PRO A 51 0.72 2.05 11.04
CA PRO A 51 1.84 2.04 11.97
C PRO A 51 1.52 1.15 13.18
N SER A 52 2.32 0.09 13.39
CA SER A 52 2.23 -0.78 14.59
C SER A 52 3.26 -0.38 15.66
N VAL A 53 4.21 0.50 15.36
CA VAL A 53 5.38 0.79 16.20
C VAL A 53 5.58 2.30 16.31
N GLY A 54 5.49 2.82 17.54
CA GLY A 54 5.62 4.25 17.83
C GLY A 54 4.28 4.97 17.90
N THR A 55 4.25 6.05 18.68
CA THR A 55 3.11 6.79 19.27
C THR A 55 2.04 7.37 18.32
N ALA A 56 2.02 6.99 17.05
CA ALA A 56 1.11 7.55 16.08
C ALA A 56 0.13 6.50 15.55
N THR A 57 -0.79 6.12 16.44
CA THR A 57 -2.02 5.44 16.05
C THR A 57 -2.77 6.34 15.08
N LEU A 58 -3.19 5.82 13.91
CA LEU A 58 -4.11 6.53 13.03
C LEU A 58 -5.34 7.01 13.82
N ASN A 59 -5.84 8.20 13.50
CA ASN A 59 -7.07 8.71 14.10
C ASN A 59 -8.18 7.65 14.00
N ALA A 60 -8.92 7.45 15.09
CA ALA A 60 -10.03 6.51 15.09
C ALA A 60 -11.01 6.85 13.96
N GLY A 61 -11.37 5.84 13.16
CA GLY A 61 -12.23 6.00 11.98
C GLY A 61 -11.49 6.35 10.69
N LEU A 62 -10.15 6.49 10.71
CA LEU A 62 -9.33 6.56 9.51
C LEU A 62 -8.61 5.22 9.28
N GLY A 63 -8.76 4.65 8.09
CA GLY A 63 -8.14 3.37 7.74
C GLY A 63 -7.56 3.35 6.32
N VAL A 64 -6.54 2.53 6.11
CA VAL A 64 -6.02 2.21 4.78
C VAL A 64 -6.87 1.10 4.17
N THR A 65 -7.62 1.40 3.11
CA THR A 65 -8.55 0.46 2.47
C THR A 65 -8.10 -0.05 1.11
N GLY A 66 -6.95 0.43 0.63
CA GLY A 66 -6.32 -0.09 -0.58
C GLY A 66 -4.90 0.41 -0.72
N ALA A 67 -4.05 -0.43 -1.30
CA ALA A 67 -2.69 -0.09 -1.67
C ALA A 67 -2.41 -0.63 -3.08
N ARG A 68 -1.76 0.18 -3.92
CA ARG A 68 -1.31 -0.23 -5.26
C ARG A 68 -0.06 0.53 -5.68
N VAL A 69 0.76 -0.06 -6.53
CA VAL A 69 1.84 0.66 -7.20
C VAL A 69 1.23 1.44 -8.38
N THR A 70 1.42 2.76 -8.40
CA THR A 70 0.89 3.63 -9.46
C THR A 70 1.92 3.94 -10.52
N ALA A 71 3.20 3.97 -10.13
CA ALA A 71 4.35 4.15 -11.00
C ALA A 71 5.61 3.56 -10.32
N ALA A 72 6.74 3.54 -11.03
CA ALA A 72 8.01 3.24 -10.38
C ALA A 72 8.24 4.16 -9.18
N ASP A 73 8.78 3.60 -8.10
CA ASP A 73 9.06 4.29 -6.84
C ASP A 73 7.86 5.00 -6.19
N THR A 74 6.63 4.65 -6.60
CA THR A 74 5.40 5.35 -6.18
C THR A 74 4.26 4.38 -5.88
N ILE A 75 3.65 4.56 -4.72
CA ILE A 75 2.43 3.84 -4.33
C ILE A 75 1.25 4.80 -4.17
N GLY A 76 0.06 4.35 -4.56
CA GLY A 76 -1.21 4.95 -4.21
C GLY A 76 -1.83 4.22 -3.03
N LEU A 77 -2.15 4.95 -1.97
CA LEU A 77 -2.90 4.46 -0.83
C LEU A 77 -4.27 5.11 -0.78
N ARG A 78 -5.30 4.29 -0.56
CA ARG A 78 -6.65 4.77 -0.32
C ARG A 78 -6.91 4.84 1.17
N PHE A 79 -7.27 6.03 1.63
CA PHE A 79 -7.69 6.26 3.00
C PHE A 79 -9.20 6.45 3.04
N THR A 80 -9.86 5.75 3.96
CA THR A 80 -11.29 5.90 4.24
C THR A 80 -11.47 6.59 5.57
N ASN A 81 -12.22 7.67 5.60
CA ASN A 81 -12.66 8.36 6.80
C ASN A 81 -14.14 8.04 7.06
N SER A 82 -14.41 7.28 8.11
CA SER A 82 -15.78 6.88 8.52
C SER A 82 -16.36 7.78 9.62
N THR A 83 -15.80 8.97 9.83
CA THR A 83 -16.28 9.94 10.82
C THR A 83 -17.12 11.05 10.17
N ALA A 84 -17.76 11.86 11.00
CA ALA A 84 -18.56 13.01 10.58
C ALA A 84 -17.72 14.29 10.32
N GLY A 85 -16.41 14.24 10.58
CA GLY A 85 -15.49 15.38 10.39
C GLY A 85 -14.32 15.02 9.48
N ALA A 86 -13.61 16.03 8.98
CA ALA A 86 -12.34 15.79 8.29
C ALA A 86 -11.30 15.27 9.29
N LEU A 87 -10.50 14.30 8.88
CA LEU A 87 -9.39 13.77 9.68
C LEU A 87 -8.07 14.09 8.99
N ASP A 88 -7.15 14.64 9.77
CA ASP A 88 -5.79 14.97 9.35
C ASP A 88 -4.83 14.39 10.40
N PRO A 89 -4.14 13.28 10.09
CA PRO A 89 -3.04 12.77 10.89
C PRO A 89 -1.88 13.74 10.75
N SER A 90 -1.87 14.80 11.56
CA SER A 90 -0.99 15.97 11.45
C SER A 90 0.52 15.69 11.58
N ALA A 91 0.94 14.43 11.61
CA ALA A 91 2.32 14.01 11.77
C ALA A 91 2.64 12.92 10.75
N ALA A 92 3.80 13.08 10.11
CA ALA A 92 4.37 12.05 9.27
C ALA A 92 4.64 10.79 10.10
N THR A 93 4.16 9.65 9.61
CA THR A 93 4.15 8.38 10.33
C THR A 93 4.81 7.26 9.53
N ALA A 94 5.45 6.33 10.22
CA ALA A 94 6.12 5.20 9.60
C ALA A 94 5.11 4.09 9.27
N TYR A 95 4.89 3.84 7.98
CA TYR A 95 4.08 2.72 7.48
C TYR A 95 4.98 1.57 7.07
N THR A 96 4.53 0.35 7.36
CA THR A 96 5.22 -0.86 6.91
C THR A 96 4.64 -1.30 5.58
N VAL A 97 5.50 -1.44 4.58
CA VAL A 97 5.16 -1.88 3.23
C VAL A 97 5.73 -3.27 3.02
N PHE A 98 4.86 -4.23 2.72
CA PHE A 98 5.23 -5.53 2.19
C PHE A 98 5.05 -5.52 0.68
N VAL A 99 6.13 -5.82 -0.04
CA VAL A 99 6.15 -5.90 -1.50
C VAL A 99 6.37 -7.33 -1.91
N VAL A 100 5.56 -7.78 -2.87
CA VAL A 100 5.74 -9.03 -3.60
C VAL A 100 5.93 -8.70 -5.07
N ARG A 101 7.10 -9.04 -5.58
CA ARG A 101 7.44 -8.88 -6.99
C ARG A 101 7.19 -10.19 -7.73
N PRO A 102 6.29 -10.23 -8.72
CA PRO A 102 6.10 -11.42 -9.52
C PRO A 102 7.33 -11.68 -10.42
N GLU A 103 7.60 -12.95 -10.69
CA GLU A 103 8.62 -13.43 -11.63
C GLU A 103 8.28 -13.06 -13.08
N SER A 104 6.99 -13.13 -13.39
CA SER A 104 6.42 -12.71 -14.66
C SER A 104 5.70 -11.38 -14.47
N GLY A 105 5.97 -10.37 -15.31
CA GLY A 105 5.16 -9.15 -15.35
C GLY A 105 3.70 -9.37 -15.77
N VAL A 106 3.34 -10.61 -16.11
CA VAL A 106 2.01 -11.05 -16.51
C VAL A 106 1.43 -11.96 -15.43
N LEU A 107 0.43 -11.46 -14.70
CA LEU A 107 -0.32 -12.18 -13.67
C LEU A 107 -1.43 -13.05 -14.31
N THR A 108 -1.06 -14.02 -15.14
CA THR A 108 -2.04 -14.94 -15.76
C THR A 108 -2.03 -16.30 -15.11
N GLY A 109 -3.13 -16.65 -14.45
CA GLY A 109 -3.42 -18.00 -13.95
C GLY A 109 -2.67 -18.35 -12.66
N PHE A 110 -3.43 -18.65 -11.61
CA PHE A 110 -2.94 -19.38 -10.44
C PHE A 110 -3.46 -20.82 -10.55
N THR A 111 -2.56 -21.77 -10.77
CA THR A 111 -2.87 -23.21 -10.74
C THR A 111 -2.06 -23.82 -9.58
N PRO A 112 -2.67 -24.08 -8.42
CA PRO A 112 -1.98 -24.64 -7.25
C PRO A 112 -1.47 -26.07 -7.47
#